data_AF-A0A972IRF7-F1
#
_entry.id   AF-A0A972IRF7-F1
#
_cell.length_a   1.000
_cell.length_b   1.000
_cell.length_c   1.000
_cell.angle_alpha   90.00
_cell.angle_beta   90.00
_cell.angle_gamma   90.00
#
_symmetry.space_group_name_H-M   'P 1'
#
loop_
_entity.id
_entity.type
_entity.pdbx_description
1 polymer ?
#
loop_
_entity_poly.entity_id
_entity_poly.type
_entity_poly.pdbx_seq_one_letter_code
_entity_poly.pdbx_strand_id
1 'polypeptide(L)'
;MKTTKTPFLPAVLAALLLPAAACQDFFRQDRTGTLIISLREPFPASTRAAGPLPDIGSFRLTVTDAEGKVYYDGPYDHSPDELPVPAGTFTVSAVSAPFDAPAYDFPQWGGTQVVSVPAGQETAVSLSCTQLNSGLLLDVDDSFRQAFPGGMLHLGGAEGSLEHPYDERRVAYFRPGPVSVELEESGYRETLFVRTLEQRQILSVRLSAAVGEESGGISLQLDTARTWLSEQFTPGGAGAGDILQAYDVATARMRPGEKGVWICGYIVGVATGTGRISFTPPFTKSTNLVLGAKASTTDKERCLSVELRAGELRDALNLQANPGLLGRKIWLKGDLVSAYYGIPGLKAPSEYRFSQ
;
A
#
# COMPACT_ATOMS: atom_id res chain seq x y z
N MET A 1 47.35 -74.77 37.11
CA MET A 1 48.50 -74.82 36.20
C MET A 1 48.38 -73.68 35.20
N LYS A 2 49.38 -72.80 35.22
CA LYS A 2 49.79 -71.74 34.28
C LYS A 2 48.86 -71.31 33.13
N THR A 3 48.48 -70.04 33.22
CA THR A 3 48.22 -69.03 32.18
C THR A 3 49.17 -69.06 30.98
N THR A 4 48.66 -68.71 29.79
CA THR A 4 49.26 -67.93 28.64
C THR A 4 48.58 -68.38 27.33
N LYS A 5 48.34 -67.61 26.26
CA LYS A 5 48.52 -66.22 25.81
C LYS A 5 47.62 -66.06 24.56
N THR A 6 46.96 -64.91 24.39
CA THR A 6 46.46 -64.36 23.10
C THR A 6 47.61 -63.64 22.35
N PRO A 7 47.45 -63.07 21.13
CA PRO A 7 46.61 -63.38 19.93
C PRO A 7 47.46 -63.36 18.62
N PHE A 8 46.87 -63.57 17.43
CA PHE A 8 47.16 -62.86 16.15
C PHE A 8 46.43 -63.56 14.98
N LEU A 9 45.42 -62.92 14.38
CA LEU A 9 45.12 -62.97 12.94
C LEU A 9 44.10 -61.86 12.58
N PRO A 10 44.18 -61.23 11.39
CA PRO A 10 43.55 -59.93 11.12
C PRO A 10 42.18 -60.01 10.44
N ALA A 11 41.45 -58.89 10.61
CA ALA A 11 40.61 -58.15 9.66
C ALA A 11 39.88 -58.93 8.55
N VAL A 12 38.55 -59.10 8.65
CA VAL A 12 37.50 -58.14 8.21
C VAL A 12 37.30 -58.12 6.69
N LEU A 13 36.22 -58.78 6.25
CA LEU A 13 35.38 -58.28 5.15
C LEU A 13 33.95 -58.85 5.31
N ALA A 14 33.07 -58.08 5.94
CA ALA A 14 31.63 -58.31 5.89
C ALA A 14 30.97 -56.94 5.72
N ALA A 15 30.55 -56.67 4.48
CA ALA A 15 29.79 -55.50 4.11
C ALA A 15 28.40 -55.56 4.77
N LEU A 16 28.18 -54.75 5.81
CA LEU A 16 26.84 -54.48 6.32
C LEU A 16 26.24 -53.31 5.52
N LEU A 17 25.27 -53.63 4.67
CA LEU A 17 24.32 -52.68 4.08
C LEU A 17 23.46 -52.08 5.20
N LEU A 18 23.73 -50.84 5.58
CA LEU A 18 22.84 -50.01 6.38
C LEU A 18 21.73 -49.43 5.48
N PRO A 19 20.43 -49.56 5.84
CA PRO A 19 19.38 -48.88 5.11
C PRO A 19 19.48 -47.37 5.35
N ALA A 20 19.65 -46.62 4.26
CA ALA A 20 19.55 -45.16 4.22
C ALA A 20 18.08 -44.74 4.43
N ALA A 21 17.61 -44.81 5.66
CA ALA A 21 16.29 -44.32 6.08
C ALA A 21 16.41 -43.36 7.28
N ALA A 22 17.52 -42.63 7.37
CA ALA A 22 17.76 -41.61 8.39
C ALA A 22 18.21 -40.25 7.78
N CYS A 23 17.95 -40.04 6.48
CA CYS A 23 18.26 -38.77 5.79
C CYS A 23 17.03 -38.11 5.13
N GLN A 24 15.80 -38.50 5.50
CA GLN A 24 14.59 -37.82 5.01
C GLN A 24 13.99 -36.81 5.99
N ASP A 25 14.41 -36.81 7.27
CA ASP A 25 13.87 -35.89 8.29
C ASP A 25 14.81 -34.74 8.67
N PHE A 26 16.02 -34.65 8.09
CA PHE A 26 17.01 -33.61 8.48
C PHE A 26 17.01 -32.36 7.57
N PHE A 27 16.26 -32.34 6.45
CA PHE A 27 16.24 -31.22 5.50
C PHE A 27 15.01 -30.31 5.56
N ARG A 28 14.08 -30.55 6.49
CA ARG A 28 13.04 -29.57 6.87
C ARG A 28 13.48 -28.77 8.09
N GLN A 29 14.61 -28.07 8.00
CA GLN A 29 14.68 -26.82 8.76
C GLN A 29 13.70 -25.88 8.08
N ASP A 30 12.68 -25.44 8.82
CA ASP A 30 11.69 -24.48 8.39
C ASP A 30 12.40 -23.28 7.73
N ARG A 31 12.47 -23.30 6.39
CA ARG A 31 13.00 -22.21 5.57
C ARG A 31 11.99 -21.08 5.58
N THR A 32 11.70 -20.56 6.75
CA THR A 32 10.79 -19.44 6.96
C THR A 32 11.61 -18.16 6.83
N GLY A 33 11.06 -17.19 6.11
CA GLY A 33 11.49 -15.80 6.14
C GLY A 33 10.37 -14.94 6.70
N THR A 34 10.58 -13.63 6.73
CA THR A 34 9.66 -12.70 7.37
C THR A 34 9.32 -11.57 6.40
N LEU A 35 8.03 -11.33 6.18
CA LEU A 35 7.54 -10.16 5.45
C LEU A 35 7.20 -9.04 6.43
N ILE A 36 7.71 -7.84 6.13
CA ILE A 36 7.37 -6.61 6.85
C ILE A 36 6.69 -5.68 5.84
N ILE A 37 5.41 -5.39 6.03
CA ILE A 37 4.58 -4.71 5.02
C ILE A 37 4.23 -3.30 5.50
N SER A 38 4.53 -2.33 4.65
CA SER A 38 4.20 -0.92 4.84
C SER A 38 3.43 -0.38 3.63
N LEU A 39 2.47 0.49 3.90
CA LEU A 39 1.69 1.18 2.88
C LEU A 39 2.15 2.65 2.79
N ARG A 40 2.56 3.06 1.59
CA ARG A 40 2.98 4.42 1.27
C ARG A 40 1.85 5.15 0.55
N GLU A 41 1.63 6.39 0.96
CA GLU A 41 0.68 7.30 0.32
C GLU A 41 1.30 8.01 -0.87
N PRO A 42 0.69 7.95 -2.05
CA PRO A 42 0.79 8.92 -3.12
C PRO A 42 -0.52 9.70 -3.17
N PHE A 43 -0.95 10.27 -2.04
CA PHE A 43 -2.04 11.23 -2.07
C PHE A 43 -1.41 12.59 -2.39
N PRO A 44 -1.77 13.27 -3.50
CA PRO A 44 -1.44 14.68 -3.60
C PRO A 44 -2.01 15.38 -2.36
N ALA A 45 -1.22 16.26 -1.74
CA ALA A 45 -1.71 17.15 -0.70
C ALA A 45 -3.03 17.78 -1.18
N SER A 46 -4.04 17.73 -0.32
CA SER A 46 -5.42 18.11 -0.62
C SER A 46 -5.46 19.39 -1.44
N THR A 47 -5.78 19.26 -2.73
CA THR A 47 -6.44 20.36 -3.44
C THR A 47 -7.92 20.18 -3.17
N ARG A 48 -8.59 21.27 -2.79
CA ARG A 48 -9.96 21.38 -2.22
C ARG A 48 -11.11 20.62 -2.94
N ALA A 49 -10.84 19.84 -3.98
CA ALA A 49 -11.80 19.11 -4.79
C ALA A 49 -11.73 17.57 -4.67
N ALA A 50 -10.82 17.00 -3.87
CA ALA A 50 -10.79 15.57 -3.59
C ALA A 50 -11.55 15.27 -2.28
N GLY A 51 -12.38 14.23 -2.27
CA GLY A 51 -13.10 13.76 -1.08
C GLY A 51 -12.16 13.36 0.07
N PRO A 52 -12.71 12.88 1.22
CA PRO A 52 -11.89 12.49 2.37
C PRO A 52 -10.82 11.46 1.95
N LEU A 53 -9.58 11.67 2.40
CA LEU A 53 -8.50 10.73 2.16
C LEU A 53 -8.88 9.37 2.77
N PRO A 54 -8.67 8.26 2.03
CA PRO A 54 -9.05 6.96 2.53
C PRO A 54 -8.15 6.55 3.70
N ASP A 55 -8.75 6.05 4.77
CA ASP A 55 -8.03 5.56 5.95
C ASP A 55 -7.26 4.28 5.60
N ILE A 56 -5.93 4.39 5.51
CA ILE A 56 -5.03 3.29 5.15
C ILE A 56 -5.11 2.13 6.12
N GLY A 57 -5.39 2.40 7.40
CA GLY A 57 -5.56 1.35 8.40
C GLY A 57 -6.70 0.38 8.06
N SER A 58 -7.72 0.89 7.37
CA SER A 58 -8.90 0.13 6.92
C SER A 58 -8.68 -0.64 5.61
N PHE A 59 -7.56 -0.44 4.90
CA PHE A 59 -7.33 -1.11 3.62
C PHE A 59 -7.29 -2.62 3.85
N ARG A 60 -7.92 -3.37 2.96
CA ARG A 60 -7.80 -4.83 2.96
C ARG A 60 -6.44 -5.21 2.40
N LEU A 61 -5.57 -5.72 3.26
CA LEU A 61 -4.29 -6.33 2.90
C LEU A 61 -4.52 -7.82 2.60
N THR A 62 -3.97 -8.29 1.49
CA THR A 62 -3.95 -9.69 1.08
C THR A 62 -2.52 -10.09 0.75
N VAL A 63 -2.08 -11.24 1.29
CA VAL A 63 -0.78 -11.85 0.99
C VAL A 63 -1.01 -13.27 0.51
N THR A 64 -0.62 -13.57 -0.73
CA THR A 64 -0.75 -14.90 -1.33
C THR A 64 0.57 -15.40 -1.90
N ASP A 65 0.80 -16.71 -1.92
CA ASP A 65 1.90 -17.30 -2.71
C ASP A 65 1.52 -17.43 -4.20
N ALA A 66 2.42 -18.03 -4.99
CA ALA A 66 2.22 -18.24 -6.42
C ALA A 66 1.12 -19.28 -6.73
N GLU A 67 0.85 -20.18 -5.78
CA GLU A 67 -0.19 -21.21 -5.85
C GLU A 67 -1.56 -20.69 -5.38
N GLY A 68 -1.65 -19.43 -4.92
CA GLY A 68 -2.87 -18.79 -4.47
C GLY A 68 -3.24 -19.08 -3.01
N LYS A 69 -2.36 -19.73 -2.23
CA LYS A 69 -2.57 -19.91 -0.80
C LYS A 69 -2.47 -18.57 -0.09
N VAL A 70 -3.47 -18.27 0.73
CA VAL A 70 -3.55 -17.03 1.50
C VAL A 70 -2.78 -17.17 2.82
N TYR A 71 -1.89 -16.21 3.08
CA TYR A 71 -1.13 -16.08 4.32
C TYR A 71 -1.71 -14.98 5.22
N TYR A 72 -2.35 -13.99 4.62
CA TYR A 72 -3.09 -12.95 5.33
C TYR A 72 -4.21 -12.40 4.43
N ASP A 73 -5.39 -12.18 5.00
CA ASP A 73 -6.50 -11.43 4.39
C ASP A 73 -7.29 -10.71 5.50
N GLY A 74 -7.24 -9.38 5.51
CA GLY A 74 -7.91 -8.56 6.50
C GLY A 74 -7.49 -7.09 6.48
N PRO A 75 -8.02 -6.28 7.42
CA PRO A 75 -7.64 -4.87 7.55
C PRO A 75 -6.14 -4.69 7.84
N TYR A 76 -5.50 -3.72 7.20
CA TYR A 76 -4.06 -3.49 7.34
C TYR A 76 -3.66 -3.24 8.81
N ASP A 77 -4.45 -2.51 9.57
CA ASP A 77 -4.20 -2.26 11.00
C ASP A 77 -4.27 -3.51 11.89
N HIS A 78 -4.95 -4.56 11.42
CA HIS A 78 -5.01 -5.86 12.10
C HIS A 78 -3.95 -6.83 11.59
N SER A 79 -3.19 -6.47 10.56
CA SER A 79 -2.11 -7.33 10.07
C SER A 79 -0.96 -7.35 11.06
N PRO A 80 -0.28 -8.49 11.24
CA PRO A 80 0.89 -8.53 12.10
C PRO A 80 1.98 -7.62 11.54
N ASP A 81 2.80 -7.03 12.39
CA ASP A 81 3.91 -6.21 11.90
C ASP A 81 5.00 -7.07 11.21
N GLU A 82 5.09 -8.35 11.57
CA GLU A 82 5.92 -9.37 10.92
C GLU A 82 5.05 -10.56 10.54
N LEU A 83 5.03 -10.89 9.25
CA LEU A 83 4.31 -12.04 8.73
C LEU A 83 5.32 -13.15 8.39
N PRO A 84 5.43 -14.21 9.21
CA PRO A 84 6.30 -15.34 8.89
C PRO A 84 5.72 -16.12 7.71
N VAL A 85 6.53 -16.32 6.69
CA VAL A 85 6.16 -17.03 5.46
C VAL A 85 7.28 -17.98 5.04
N PRO A 86 7.00 -19.10 4.35
CA PRO A 86 8.06 -19.91 3.78
C PRO A 86 8.86 -19.11 2.75
N ALA A 87 10.11 -19.50 2.52
CA ALA A 87 10.91 -18.90 1.47
C ALA A 87 10.25 -19.15 0.11
N GLY A 88 10.04 -18.08 -0.65
CA GLY A 88 9.23 -18.15 -1.87
C GLY A 88 8.87 -16.78 -2.43
N THR A 89 7.98 -16.78 -3.40
CA THR A 89 7.46 -15.57 -4.03
C THR A 89 6.04 -15.32 -3.58
N PHE A 90 5.74 -14.10 -3.19
CA PHE A 90 4.45 -13.68 -2.68
C PHE A 90 3.92 -12.48 -3.45
N THR A 91 2.62 -12.43 -3.63
CA THR A 91 1.89 -11.24 -4.07
C THR A 91 1.33 -10.55 -2.83
N VAL A 92 1.75 -9.32 -2.59
CA VAL A 92 1.26 -8.46 -1.52
C VAL A 92 0.38 -7.39 -2.18
N SER A 93 -0.90 -7.36 -1.81
CA SER A 93 -1.90 -6.44 -2.35
C SER A 93 -2.60 -5.71 -1.22
N ALA A 94 -2.80 -4.41 -1.33
CA ALA A 94 -3.63 -3.65 -0.41
C ALA A 94 -4.60 -2.77 -1.19
N VAL A 95 -5.90 -2.86 -0.86
CA VAL A 95 -6.96 -2.09 -1.53
C VAL A 95 -7.89 -1.42 -0.52
N SER A 96 -8.36 -0.22 -0.81
CA SER A 96 -9.23 0.57 0.07
C SER A 96 -10.62 -0.05 0.23
N ALA A 97 -11.11 -0.70 -0.82
CA ALA A 97 -12.40 -1.39 -0.84
C ALA A 97 -12.43 -2.43 -1.97
N PRO A 98 -13.25 -3.48 -1.89
CA PRO A 98 -13.53 -4.35 -3.05
C PRO A 98 -14.22 -3.55 -4.16
N PHE A 99 -13.94 -3.92 -5.41
CA PHE A 99 -14.50 -3.28 -6.59
C PHE A 99 -14.91 -4.36 -7.59
N ASP A 100 -16.16 -4.81 -7.44
CA ASP A 100 -16.70 -5.98 -8.14
C ASP A 100 -17.63 -5.61 -9.29
N ALA A 101 -18.10 -4.35 -9.34
CA ALA A 101 -18.95 -3.79 -10.38
C ALA A 101 -18.72 -2.28 -10.51
N PRO A 102 -19.08 -1.65 -11.65
CA PRO A 102 -18.91 -0.21 -11.81
C PRO A 102 -19.83 0.54 -10.85
N ALA A 103 -19.38 1.67 -10.32
CA ALA A 103 -20.12 2.42 -9.30
C ALA A 103 -19.81 3.92 -9.33
N TYR A 104 -20.78 4.75 -8.94
CA TYR A 104 -20.59 6.18 -8.77
C TYR A 104 -19.80 6.52 -7.50
N ASP A 105 -18.97 7.56 -7.57
CA ASP A 105 -18.20 8.10 -6.43
C ASP A 105 -17.38 7.04 -5.68
N PHE A 106 -16.88 6.04 -6.40
CA PHE A 106 -16.15 4.92 -5.83
C PHE A 106 -14.72 4.83 -6.38
N PRO A 107 -13.82 5.79 -6.09
CA PRO A 107 -12.41 5.63 -6.40
C PRO A 107 -11.81 4.52 -5.53
N GLN A 108 -11.21 3.52 -6.16
CA GLN A 108 -10.49 2.45 -5.48
C GLN A 108 -9.01 2.83 -5.40
N TRP A 109 -8.45 2.81 -4.20
CA TRP A 109 -7.04 3.10 -3.97
C TRP A 109 -6.32 1.82 -3.54
N GLY A 110 -5.07 1.65 -3.96
CA GLY A 110 -4.33 0.46 -3.59
C GLY A 110 -3.03 0.28 -4.35
N GLY A 111 -2.37 -0.82 -4.07
CA GLY A 111 -1.12 -1.19 -4.70
C GLY A 111 -0.87 -2.68 -4.57
N THR A 112 -0.21 -3.24 -5.57
CA THR A 112 0.16 -4.65 -5.60
C THR A 112 1.63 -4.75 -5.96
N GLN A 113 2.35 -5.62 -5.25
CA GLN A 113 3.75 -5.90 -5.53
C GLN A 113 4.02 -7.40 -5.37
N VAL A 114 4.81 -7.94 -6.28
CA VAL A 114 5.37 -9.29 -6.15
C VAL A 114 6.74 -9.19 -5.50
N VAL A 115 6.97 -10.01 -4.47
CA VAL A 115 8.19 -9.98 -3.66
C VAL A 115 8.73 -11.40 -3.49
N SER A 116 10.06 -11.54 -3.51
CA SER A 116 10.74 -12.79 -3.14
C SER A 116 11.28 -12.69 -1.72
N VAL A 117 10.99 -13.71 -0.90
CA VAL A 117 11.38 -13.80 0.50
C VAL A 117 12.40 -14.92 0.66
N PRO A 118 13.67 -14.61 0.97
CA PRO A 118 14.69 -15.62 1.24
C PRO A 118 14.49 -16.30 2.60
N ALA A 119 15.02 -17.52 2.73
CA ALA A 119 14.99 -18.24 4.00
C ALA A 119 15.82 -17.51 5.08
N GLY A 120 15.25 -17.33 6.27
CA GLY A 120 15.90 -16.71 7.42
C GLY A 120 16.16 -15.21 7.28
N GLN A 121 15.57 -14.54 6.28
CA GLN A 121 15.72 -13.09 6.08
C GLN A 121 14.40 -12.36 6.27
N GLU A 122 14.53 -11.11 6.71
CA GLU A 122 13.45 -10.13 6.69
C GLU A 122 13.42 -9.42 5.34
N THR A 123 12.25 -9.40 4.71
CA THR A 123 12.01 -8.66 3.48
C THR A 123 10.97 -7.58 3.74
N ALA A 124 11.38 -6.32 3.67
CA ALA A 124 10.47 -5.18 3.76
C ALA A 124 9.83 -4.87 2.39
N VAL A 125 8.51 -4.69 2.40
CA VAL A 125 7.70 -4.30 1.24
C VAL A 125 7.05 -2.95 1.54
N SER A 126 7.19 -2.01 0.61
CA SER A 126 6.60 -0.67 0.68
C SER A 126 5.67 -0.50 -0.51
N LEU A 127 4.37 -0.76 -0.31
CA LEU A 127 3.37 -0.65 -1.37
C LEU A 127 3.01 0.82 -1.60
N SER A 128 3.19 1.30 -2.84
CA SER A 128 2.76 2.65 -3.23
C SER A 128 1.29 2.62 -3.64
N CYS A 129 0.40 3.13 -2.78
CA CYS A 129 -1.05 2.99 -2.94
C CYS A 129 -1.68 4.08 -3.82
N THR A 130 -1.85 3.83 -5.12
CA THR A 130 -2.41 4.81 -6.06
C THR A 130 -3.86 4.49 -6.43
N GLN A 131 -4.58 5.40 -7.10
CA GLN A 131 -5.90 5.07 -7.63
C GLN A 131 -5.77 3.93 -8.64
N LEU A 132 -6.54 2.85 -8.47
CA LEU A 132 -6.51 1.63 -9.27
C LEU A 132 -7.52 1.62 -10.42
N ASN A 133 -8.61 2.37 -10.28
CA ASN A 133 -9.69 2.41 -11.25
C ASN A 133 -9.63 3.68 -12.12
N SER A 134 -10.38 3.66 -13.21
CA SER A 134 -10.62 4.78 -14.12
C SER A 134 -12.01 5.37 -13.87
N GLY A 135 -12.31 6.53 -14.45
CA GLY A 135 -13.57 7.22 -14.29
C GLY A 135 -14.15 7.76 -15.60
N LEU A 136 -15.48 7.82 -15.68
CA LEU A 136 -16.24 8.46 -16.74
C LEU A 136 -17.24 9.44 -16.11
N LEU A 137 -17.16 10.70 -16.49
CA LEU A 137 -18.15 11.71 -16.20
C LEU A 137 -18.95 11.99 -17.46
N LEU A 138 -20.26 11.80 -17.38
CA LEU A 138 -21.16 12.04 -18.51
C LEU A 138 -21.97 13.31 -18.24
N ASP A 139 -21.95 14.23 -19.20
CA ASP A 139 -22.79 15.42 -19.23
C ASP A 139 -23.82 15.26 -20.34
N VAL A 140 -25.06 14.93 -19.97
CA VAL A 140 -26.16 14.78 -20.92
C VAL A 140 -26.81 16.14 -21.17
N ASP A 141 -26.73 16.60 -22.42
CA ASP A 141 -27.34 17.85 -22.86
C ASP A 141 -28.86 17.73 -23.02
N ASP A 142 -29.57 18.86 -22.88
CA ASP A 142 -31.02 18.90 -23.06
C ASP A 142 -31.45 18.45 -24.47
N SER A 143 -30.62 18.68 -25.49
CA SER A 143 -30.92 18.22 -26.85
C SER A 143 -30.98 16.69 -26.94
N PHE A 144 -30.12 15.99 -26.18
CA PHE A 144 -30.13 14.53 -26.11
C PHE A 144 -31.37 14.03 -25.35
N ARG A 145 -31.69 14.66 -24.22
CA ARG A 145 -32.89 14.32 -23.44
C ARG A 145 -34.19 14.49 -24.24
N GLN A 146 -34.25 15.52 -25.09
CA GLN A 146 -35.40 15.78 -25.95
C GLN A 146 -35.50 14.79 -27.12
N ALA A 147 -34.36 14.35 -27.66
CA ALA A 147 -34.32 13.37 -28.74
C ALA A 147 -34.71 11.96 -28.27
N PHE A 148 -34.33 11.58 -27.04
CA PHE A 148 -34.54 10.25 -26.47
C PHE A 148 -35.24 10.31 -25.09
N PRO A 149 -36.47 10.84 -24.99
CA PRO A 149 -37.11 11.12 -23.70
C PRO A 149 -37.43 9.87 -22.87
N GLY A 150 -37.51 8.70 -23.50
CA GLY A 150 -37.75 7.41 -22.84
C GLY A 150 -36.51 6.51 -22.75
N GLY A 151 -35.34 7.01 -23.14
CA GLY A 151 -34.10 6.24 -23.14
C GLY A 151 -33.47 6.12 -21.76
N MET A 152 -32.76 5.01 -21.52
CA MET A 152 -31.89 4.81 -20.36
C MET A 152 -30.45 4.65 -20.83
N LEU A 153 -29.50 5.39 -20.24
CA LEU A 153 -28.09 5.16 -20.53
C LEU A 153 -27.54 4.06 -19.62
N HIS A 154 -26.65 3.26 -20.18
CA HIS A 154 -25.91 2.24 -19.49
C HIS A 154 -24.42 2.43 -19.75
N LEU A 155 -23.63 2.45 -18.68
CA LEU A 155 -22.18 2.55 -18.76
C LEU A 155 -21.61 1.16 -18.54
N GLY A 156 -21.05 0.54 -19.58
CA GLY A 156 -20.49 -0.80 -19.52
C GLY A 156 -19.00 -0.80 -19.20
N GLY A 157 -18.53 -1.79 -18.45
CA GLY A 157 -17.13 -2.09 -18.20
C GLY A 157 -16.91 -3.61 -18.16
N ALA A 158 -15.67 -4.05 -17.93
CA ALA A 158 -15.34 -5.48 -17.90
C ALA A 158 -16.07 -6.25 -16.79
N GLU A 159 -16.39 -5.57 -15.69
CA GLU A 159 -17.01 -6.09 -14.49
C GLU A 159 -18.54 -5.98 -14.47
N GLY A 160 -19.17 -5.36 -15.49
CA GLY A 160 -20.61 -5.23 -15.58
C GLY A 160 -21.07 -3.90 -16.17
N SER A 161 -22.31 -3.51 -15.88
CA SER A 161 -22.92 -2.30 -16.40
C SER A 161 -23.58 -1.50 -15.27
N LEU A 162 -23.52 -0.18 -15.38
CA LEU A 162 -24.10 0.77 -14.44
C LEU A 162 -25.16 1.61 -15.14
N GLU A 163 -26.38 1.61 -14.60
CA GLU A 163 -27.45 2.49 -15.10
C GLU A 163 -27.10 3.96 -14.86
N HIS A 164 -27.42 4.80 -15.84
CA HIS A 164 -27.09 6.22 -15.83
C HIS A 164 -28.30 7.06 -16.22
N PRO A 165 -29.07 7.51 -15.22
CA PRO A 165 -30.11 8.52 -15.42
C PRO A 165 -29.54 9.80 -16.04
N TYR A 166 -30.32 10.50 -16.85
CA TYR A 166 -29.84 11.71 -17.54
C TYR A 166 -29.48 12.88 -16.62
N ASP A 167 -29.95 12.87 -15.38
CA ASP A 167 -29.65 13.88 -14.36
C ASP A 167 -28.49 13.48 -13.44
N GLU A 168 -27.89 12.29 -13.64
CA GLU A 168 -26.70 11.86 -12.91
C GLU A 168 -25.48 12.72 -13.30
N ARG A 169 -24.73 13.16 -12.30
CA ARG A 169 -23.61 14.11 -12.44
C ARG A 169 -22.32 13.59 -11.79
N ARG A 170 -22.36 12.43 -11.16
CA ARG A 170 -21.22 11.83 -10.49
C ARG A 170 -20.31 11.11 -11.48
N VAL A 171 -19.04 10.95 -11.09
CA VAL A 171 -18.10 10.15 -11.86
C VAL A 171 -18.43 8.68 -11.63
N ALA A 172 -18.72 7.96 -12.70
CA ALA A 172 -18.80 6.51 -12.68
C ALA A 172 -17.38 5.93 -12.76
N TYR A 173 -17.03 5.04 -11.84
CA TYR A 173 -15.73 4.39 -11.82
C TYR A 173 -15.80 3.00 -12.44
N PHE A 174 -14.72 2.57 -13.09
CA PHE A 174 -14.58 1.28 -13.79
C PHE A 174 -13.18 0.70 -13.59
N ARG A 175 -13.01 -0.62 -13.72
CA ARG A 175 -11.65 -1.17 -13.84
C ARG A 175 -10.99 -0.62 -15.12
N PRO A 176 -9.66 -0.44 -15.13
CA PRO A 176 -8.96 -0.05 -16.35
C PRO A 176 -9.25 -1.03 -17.48
N GLY A 177 -9.58 -0.52 -18.65
CA GLY A 177 -10.06 -1.33 -19.76
C GLY A 177 -11.12 -0.62 -20.61
N PRO A 178 -11.78 -1.37 -21.50
CA PRO A 178 -12.83 -0.83 -22.36
C PRO A 178 -14.07 -0.46 -21.54
N VAL A 179 -14.51 0.79 -21.68
CA VAL A 179 -15.75 1.33 -21.12
C VAL A 179 -16.67 1.74 -22.27
N SER A 180 -17.92 1.26 -22.25
CA SER A 180 -18.95 1.58 -23.24
C SER A 180 -20.00 2.54 -22.67
N VAL A 181 -20.59 3.34 -23.54
CA VAL A 181 -21.85 4.04 -23.26
C VAL A 181 -22.88 3.53 -24.24
N GLU A 182 -23.98 3.01 -23.69
CA GLU A 182 -25.07 2.38 -24.42
C GLU A 182 -26.37 3.12 -24.12
N LEU A 183 -27.21 3.31 -25.13
CA LEU A 183 -28.57 3.82 -24.99
C LEU A 183 -29.53 2.66 -25.14
N GLU A 184 -30.40 2.46 -24.15
CA GLU A 184 -31.50 1.51 -24.21
C GLU A 184 -32.81 2.26 -24.41
N GLU A 185 -33.52 1.97 -25.50
CA GLU A 185 -34.82 2.55 -25.82
C GLU A 185 -35.74 1.49 -26.45
N SER A 186 -36.98 1.41 -25.97
CA SER A 186 -37.99 0.46 -26.45
C SER A 186 -37.52 -1.01 -26.45
N GLY A 187 -36.62 -1.38 -25.54
CA GLY A 187 -36.04 -2.73 -25.43
C GLY A 187 -34.89 -3.03 -26.39
N TYR A 188 -34.45 -2.04 -27.19
CA TYR A 188 -33.25 -2.13 -28.02
C TYR A 188 -32.10 -1.36 -27.35
N ARG A 189 -30.90 -1.94 -27.40
CA ARG A 189 -29.70 -1.35 -26.81
C ARG A 189 -28.68 -1.07 -27.91
N GLU A 190 -28.34 0.20 -28.08
CA GLU A 190 -27.37 0.69 -29.05
C GLU A 190 -26.11 1.20 -28.33
N THR A 191 -24.93 0.77 -28.76
CA THR A 191 -23.67 1.30 -28.25
C THR A 191 -23.34 2.62 -28.94
N LEU A 192 -23.35 3.71 -28.17
CA LEU A 192 -23.00 5.05 -28.66
C LEU A 192 -21.50 5.17 -28.92
N PHE A 193 -20.68 4.70 -27.98
CA PHE A 193 -19.23 4.59 -28.15
C PHE A 193 -18.59 3.63 -27.14
N VAL A 194 -17.35 3.24 -27.44
CA VAL A 194 -16.45 2.52 -26.53
C VAL A 194 -15.12 3.25 -26.45
N ARG A 195 -14.55 3.37 -25.25
CA ARG A 195 -13.22 3.93 -25.01
C ARG A 195 -12.46 3.08 -24.02
N THR A 196 -11.19 2.83 -24.31
CA THR A 196 -10.29 2.22 -23.34
C THR A 196 -9.81 3.31 -22.39
N LEU A 197 -10.06 3.11 -21.09
CA LEU A 197 -9.59 3.99 -20.03
C LEU A 197 -8.46 3.32 -19.25
N GLU A 198 -7.35 4.03 -19.09
CA GLU A 198 -6.23 3.57 -18.29
C GLU A 198 -6.42 3.87 -16.80
N GLN A 199 -5.62 3.22 -15.96
CA GLN A 199 -5.60 3.48 -14.53
C GLN A 199 -5.44 4.98 -14.24
N ARG A 200 -6.24 5.52 -13.30
CA ARG A 200 -6.27 6.95 -12.91
C ARG A 200 -6.84 7.91 -13.96
N GLN A 201 -7.20 7.45 -15.15
CA GLN A 201 -7.80 8.31 -16.17
C GLN A 201 -9.24 8.62 -15.80
N ILE A 202 -9.62 9.90 -15.84
CA ILE A 202 -11.02 10.34 -15.78
C ILE A 202 -11.37 10.98 -17.12
N LEU A 203 -12.32 10.41 -17.83
CA LEU A 203 -12.81 10.91 -19.09
C LEU A 203 -14.09 11.73 -18.86
N SER A 204 -14.13 12.98 -19.31
CA SER A 204 -15.38 13.75 -19.34
C SER A 204 -15.94 13.76 -20.75
N VAL A 205 -17.21 13.37 -20.87
CA VAL A 205 -17.93 13.26 -22.14
C VAL A 205 -19.20 14.09 -22.07
N ARG A 206 -19.39 14.99 -23.02
CA ARG A 206 -20.70 15.60 -23.25
C ARG A 206 -21.44 14.86 -24.35
N LEU A 207 -22.68 14.46 -24.06
CA LEU A 207 -23.61 13.86 -25.01
C LEU A 207 -24.64 14.89 -25.45
N SER A 208 -24.68 15.17 -26.74
CA SER A 208 -25.73 15.99 -27.36
C SER A 208 -26.21 15.34 -28.67
N ALA A 209 -27.48 15.53 -28.97
CA ALA A 209 -28.08 15.12 -30.24
C ALA A 209 -28.26 16.35 -31.15
N ALA A 210 -27.94 16.21 -32.44
CA ALA A 210 -28.30 17.18 -33.48
C ALA A 210 -29.60 16.75 -34.15
N VAL A 211 -30.60 17.63 -34.19
CA VAL A 211 -31.87 17.39 -34.89
C VAL A 211 -31.79 18.04 -36.27
N GLY A 212 -31.74 17.23 -37.33
CA GLY A 212 -31.74 17.67 -38.73
C GLY A 212 -32.41 16.62 -39.64
N GLU A 213 -33.02 17.05 -40.74
CA GLU A 213 -33.91 16.25 -41.62
C GLU A 213 -33.24 15.03 -42.30
N GLU A 214 -31.93 14.86 -42.19
CA GLU A 214 -31.22 13.63 -42.55
C GLU A 214 -30.35 13.17 -41.38
N SER A 215 -30.74 12.06 -40.74
CA SER A 215 -29.95 11.28 -39.76
C SER A 215 -29.44 12.08 -38.54
N GLY A 216 -30.18 12.00 -37.42
CA GLY A 216 -29.80 12.59 -36.13
C GLY A 216 -28.41 12.15 -35.67
N GLY A 217 -27.42 13.02 -35.82
CA GLY A 217 -26.05 12.75 -35.39
C GLY A 217 -25.89 13.01 -33.90
N ILE A 218 -25.32 12.05 -33.17
CA ILE A 218 -24.82 12.27 -31.81
C ILE A 218 -23.46 12.95 -31.92
N SER A 219 -23.29 14.12 -31.30
CA SER A 219 -22.00 14.80 -31.26
C SER A 219 -21.32 14.57 -29.90
N LEU A 220 -20.12 14.01 -29.94
CA LEU A 220 -19.29 13.76 -28.76
C LEU A 220 -18.25 14.88 -28.62
N GLN A 221 -18.32 15.68 -27.55
CA GLN A 221 -17.22 16.58 -27.16
C GLN A 221 -16.44 15.95 -26.01
N LEU A 222 -15.12 15.81 -26.21
CA LEU A 222 -14.21 15.12 -25.30
C LEU A 222 -13.34 16.15 -24.57
N ASP A 223 -13.41 16.17 -23.25
CA ASP A 223 -12.51 16.96 -22.41
C ASP A 223 -11.74 16.02 -21.47
N THR A 224 -10.45 15.82 -21.75
CA THR A 224 -9.53 15.01 -20.94
C THR A 224 -8.81 15.88 -19.90
N ALA A 225 -9.56 16.53 -19.02
CA ALA A 225 -9.00 17.31 -17.92
C ALA A 225 -8.92 16.49 -16.63
N ARG A 226 -7.89 15.62 -16.50
CA ARG A 226 -7.22 15.25 -15.23
C ARG A 226 -6.14 14.18 -15.45
N THR A 227 -5.11 14.55 -16.21
CA THR A 227 -3.83 13.83 -16.20
C THR A 227 -2.97 14.41 -15.09
N TRP A 228 -3.00 13.84 -13.89
CA TRP A 228 -1.86 14.01 -12.97
C TRP A 228 -0.80 12.97 -13.36
N LEU A 229 -0.08 13.25 -14.44
CA LEU A 229 1.22 12.65 -14.69
C LEU A 229 2.20 13.35 -13.74
N SER A 230 2.47 12.72 -12.59
CA SER A 230 3.77 12.89 -11.94
C SER A 230 4.48 11.55 -11.96
N GLU A 231 4.96 11.18 -13.15
CA GLU A 231 6.08 10.25 -13.24
C GLU A 231 7.37 11.06 -13.11
N GLN A 232 8.09 10.87 -12.01
CA GLN A 232 9.53 11.04 -12.01
C GLN A 232 10.15 9.66 -11.90
N PHE A 233 10.40 9.06 -13.07
CA PHE A 233 11.28 7.91 -13.22
C PHE A 233 12.68 8.44 -13.53
N THR A 234 13.60 8.33 -12.57
CA THR A 234 15.04 8.36 -12.83
C THR A 234 15.62 6.98 -12.53
N PRO A 235 16.01 6.20 -13.56
CA PRO A 235 16.76 4.97 -13.34
C PRO A 235 18.19 5.33 -12.94
N GLY A 236 18.51 5.07 -11.68
CA GLY A 236 19.86 5.23 -11.12
C GLY A 236 20.00 6.41 -10.16
N GLY A 237 19.85 6.12 -8.86
CA GLY A 237 20.47 6.87 -7.76
C GLY A 237 19.84 8.22 -7.37
N ALA A 238 19.02 8.22 -6.32
CA ALA A 238 18.92 9.32 -5.36
C ALA A 238 18.23 8.80 -4.08
N GLY A 239 18.85 8.99 -2.91
CA GLY A 239 18.23 8.66 -1.61
C GLY A 239 17.00 9.53 -1.32
N ALA A 240 16.33 9.28 -0.20
CA ALA A 240 15.10 9.97 0.24
C ALA A 240 15.29 11.48 0.60
N GLY A 241 15.91 12.27 -0.28
CA GLY A 241 16.08 13.72 -0.12
C GLY A 241 14.80 14.52 -0.41
N ASP A 242 13.87 13.94 -1.18
CA ASP A 242 12.52 14.46 -1.42
C ASP A 242 11.52 13.82 -0.44
N ILE A 243 10.59 14.62 0.08
CA ILE A 243 9.51 14.19 0.98
C ILE A 243 8.60 13.15 0.34
N LEU A 244 8.39 13.20 -0.98
CA LEU A 244 7.60 12.21 -1.72
C LEU A 244 8.29 10.83 -1.77
N GLN A 245 9.60 10.81 -1.60
CA GLN A 245 10.42 9.60 -1.60
C GLN A 245 10.77 9.12 -0.18
N ALA A 246 10.17 9.72 0.85
CA ALA A 246 10.43 9.41 2.26
C ALA A 246 10.45 7.90 2.54
N TYR A 247 11.41 7.45 3.36
CA TYR A 247 11.45 6.08 3.83
C TYR A 247 10.38 5.83 4.89
N ASP A 248 9.68 4.69 4.81
CA ASP A 248 8.91 4.20 5.95
C ASP A 248 9.82 3.78 7.10
N VAL A 249 9.24 3.62 8.29
CA VAL A 249 9.98 3.22 9.51
C VAL A 249 10.79 1.94 9.29
N ALA A 250 10.24 0.93 8.61
CA ALA A 250 10.93 -0.33 8.38
C ALA A 250 12.19 -0.14 7.51
N THR A 251 12.07 0.58 6.39
CA THR A 251 13.16 0.89 5.48
C THR A 251 14.23 1.76 6.15
N ALA A 252 13.81 2.77 6.92
CA ALA A 252 14.71 3.67 7.63
C ALA A 252 15.59 2.93 8.66
N ARG A 253 15.03 1.95 9.38
CA ARG A 253 15.78 1.14 10.36
C ARG A 253 16.91 0.33 9.71
N MET A 254 16.76 -0.06 8.45
CA MET A 254 17.77 -0.82 7.69
C MET A 254 18.85 0.04 7.04
N ARG A 255 18.74 1.38 7.11
CA ARG A 255 19.63 2.34 6.44
C ARG A 255 20.35 3.30 7.40
N PRO A 256 20.97 2.81 8.50
CA PRO A 256 21.70 3.67 9.41
C PRO A 256 22.91 4.32 8.70
N GLY A 257 23.17 5.60 9.01
CA GLY A 257 24.28 6.36 8.44
C GLY A 257 23.90 7.29 7.28
N GLU A 258 22.69 7.13 6.70
CA GLU A 258 22.16 8.08 5.73
C GLU A 258 21.78 9.41 6.39
N LYS A 259 22.10 10.53 5.73
CA LYS A 259 21.94 11.88 6.28
C LYS A 259 20.95 12.71 5.46
N GLY A 260 20.22 13.60 6.12
CA GLY A 260 19.29 14.53 5.48
C GLY A 260 18.14 13.84 4.73
N VAL A 261 17.74 12.64 5.15
CA VAL A 261 16.68 11.86 4.52
C VAL A 261 15.33 12.12 5.18
N TRP A 262 14.28 12.09 4.37
CA TRP A 262 12.90 12.09 4.83
C TRP A 262 12.47 10.68 5.26
N ILE A 263 11.78 10.62 6.39
CA ILE A 263 11.09 9.42 6.87
C ILE A 263 9.62 9.71 7.12
N CYS A 264 8.76 8.70 7.02
CA CYS A 264 7.36 8.76 7.40
C CYS A 264 6.98 7.64 8.36
N GLY A 265 6.14 7.95 9.35
CA GLY A 265 5.64 6.98 10.32
C GLY A 265 4.52 7.54 11.20
N TYR A 266 3.96 6.70 12.05
CA TYR A 266 2.93 7.09 13.02
C TYR A 266 3.55 7.33 14.39
N ILE A 267 3.11 8.39 15.07
CA ILE A 267 3.54 8.68 16.44
C ILE A 267 2.92 7.66 17.38
N VAL A 268 3.71 6.73 17.93
CA VAL A 268 3.21 5.62 18.75
C VAL A 268 3.58 5.74 20.23
N GLY A 269 4.48 6.65 20.61
CA GLY A 269 4.83 6.83 22.01
C GLY A 269 6.09 7.64 22.27
N VAL A 270 6.67 7.45 23.46
CA VAL A 270 7.92 8.08 23.90
C VAL A 270 8.89 7.05 24.49
N ALA A 271 10.18 7.21 24.23
CA ALA A 271 11.23 6.46 24.91
C ALA A 271 11.43 7.00 26.34
N THR A 272 11.29 6.12 27.33
CA THR A 272 11.47 6.45 28.76
C THR A 272 12.89 6.17 29.26
N GLY A 273 13.66 5.39 28.49
CA GLY A 273 15.06 5.05 28.72
C GLY A 273 15.61 4.19 27.59
N THR A 274 16.87 3.74 27.68
CA THR A 274 17.47 2.85 26.68
C THR A 274 16.69 1.53 26.57
N GLY A 275 16.16 1.23 25.39
CA GLY A 275 15.37 0.05 25.09
C GLY A 275 13.96 0.04 25.72
N ARG A 276 13.52 1.14 26.34
CA ARG A 276 12.24 1.23 27.06
C ARG A 276 11.34 2.29 26.41
N ILE A 277 10.18 1.86 25.93
CA ILE A 277 9.19 2.70 25.25
C ILE A 277 7.87 2.64 26.02
N SER A 278 7.21 3.78 26.13
CA SER A 278 5.85 3.93 26.64
C SER A 278 4.95 4.28 25.46
N PHE A 279 4.01 3.39 25.15
CA PHE A 279 3.06 3.54 24.05
C PHE A 279 1.73 4.17 24.49
N THR A 280 1.49 4.26 25.81
CA THR A 280 0.24 4.74 26.39
C THR A 280 0.46 5.98 27.27
N PRO A 281 -0.52 6.91 27.32
CA PRO A 281 -0.50 8.03 28.27
C PRO A 281 -0.55 7.54 29.73
N PRO A 282 -0.06 8.34 30.71
CA PRO A 282 0.51 9.68 30.57
C PRO A 282 1.99 9.67 30.16
N PHE A 283 2.35 10.50 29.18
CA PHE A 283 3.72 10.65 28.71
C PHE A 283 4.50 11.65 29.57
N THR A 284 5.68 11.25 30.04
CA THR A 284 6.50 12.05 30.99
C THR A 284 7.77 12.62 30.37
N LYS A 285 8.04 12.31 29.10
CA LYS A 285 9.24 12.74 28.37
C LYS A 285 8.84 13.65 27.22
N SER A 286 9.53 14.79 27.10
CA SER A 286 9.37 15.74 26.00
C SER A 286 10.56 15.76 25.04
N THR A 287 11.66 15.07 25.35
CA THR A 287 12.91 15.15 24.59
C THR A 287 12.99 14.21 23.39
N ASN A 288 11.99 13.35 23.20
CA ASN A 288 11.98 12.35 22.15
C ASN A 288 10.54 11.94 21.79
N LEU A 289 10.45 11.24 20.68
CA LEU A 289 9.23 10.64 20.17
C LEU A 289 9.57 9.29 19.52
N VAL A 290 8.60 8.39 19.45
CA VAL A 290 8.76 7.08 18.83
C VAL A 290 7.79 6.96 17.66
N LEU A 291 8.31 6.53 16.52
CA LEU A 291 7.57 6.27 15.30
C LEU A 291 7.41 4.76 15.07
N GLY A 292 6.20 4.35 14.71
CA GLY A 292 5.87 3.00 14.25
C GLY A 292 5.46 3.00 12.77
N ALA A 293 5.46 1.82 12.15
CA ALA A 293 4.93 1.65 10.80
C ALA A 293 3.41 1.87 10.73
N LYS A 294 2.70 1.58 11.84
CA LYS A 294 1.25 1.75 12.00
C LYS A 294 0.94 2.52 13.28
N ALA A 295 -0.26 3.09 13.38
CA ALA A 295 -0.73 3.72 14.61
C ALA A 295 -0.87 2.72 15.78
N SER A 296 -1.11 1.45 15.48
CA SER A 296 -1.25 0.34 16.45
C SER A 296 0.08 -0.33 16.84
N THR A 297 1.22 0.07 16.25
CA THR A 297 2.52 -0.58 16.53
C THR A 297 2.91 -0.41 18.00
N THR A 298 3.01 -1.52 18.72
CA THR A 298 3.42 -1.56 20.15
C THR A 298 4.72 -2.34 20.38
N ASP A 299 5.42 -2.71 19.32
CA ASP A 299 6.70 -3.44 19.39
C ASP A 299 7.88 -2.48 19.24
N LYS A 300 8.76 -2.44 20.25
CA LYS A 300 9.95 -1.58 20.25
C LYS A 300 10.91 -1.92 19.12
N GLU A 301 11.00 -3.18 18.71
CA GLU A 301 11.93 -3.61 17.66
C GLU A 301 11.40 -3.23 16.28
N ARG A 302 10.20 -2.64 16.17
CA ARG A 302 9.65 -2.12 14.91
C ARG A 302 9.43 -0.62 14.95
N CYS A 303 9.97 0.00 15.99
CA CYS A 303 9.93 1.42 16.19
C CYS A 303 11.23 2.09 15.74
N LEU A 304 11.12 3.39 15.51
CA LEU A 304 12.25 4.29 15.28
C LEU A 304 12.14 5.46 16.25
N SER A 305 13.21 5.71 17.01
CA SER A 305 13.23 6.81 17.98
C SER A 305 13.67 8.13 17.31
N VAL A 306 13.02 9.23 17.65
CA VAL A 306 13.29 10.55 17.08
C VAL A 306 13.76 11.50 18.17
N GLU A 307 14.87 12.19 17.92
CA GLU A 307 15.40 13.23 18.82
C GLU A 307 14.57 14.51 18.70
N LEU A 308 13.98 14.99 19.80
CA LEU A 308 13.38 16.33 19.84
C LEU A 308 14.31 17.26 20.61
N ARG A 309 15.13 18.05 19.89
CA ARG A 309 16.00 19.09 20.50
C ARG A 309 15.17 20.26 21.02
N ALA A 310 15.72 21.00 21.97
CA ALA A 310 15.03 22.20 22.48
C ALA A 310 14.78 23.19 21.33
N GLY A 311 13.56 23.72 21.26
CA GLY A 311 13.10 24.59 20.18
C GLY A 311 11.73 24.16 19.63
N GLU A 312 11.34 24.78 18.52
CA GLU A 312 9.98 24.70 17.97
C GLU A 312 9.51 23.27 17.66
N LEU A 313 10.39 22.40 17.15
CA LEU A 313 10.04 20.99 16.89
C LEU A 313 9.64 20.25 18.17
N ARG A 314 10.34 20.49 19.28
CA ARG A 314 9.98 19.85 20.56
C ARG A 314 8.66 20.39 21.06
N ASP A 315 8.48 21.70 21.05
CA ASP A 315 7.27 22.34 21.56
C ASP A 315 6.03 21.88 20.77
N ALA A 316 6.18 21.73 19.45
CA ALA A 316 5.11 21.25 18.56
C ALA A 316 4.84 19.74 18.66
N LEU A 317 5.86 18.89 18.80
CA LEU A 317 5.71 17.43 18.61
C LEU A 317 5.70 16.61 19.91
N ASN A 318 6.08 17.18 21.05
CA ASN A 318 6.18 16.41 22.28
C ASN A 318 4.81 15.89 22.75
N LEU A 319 4.73 14.60 23.08
CA LEU A 319 3.49 13.96 23.54
C LEU A 319 3.09 14.33 24.98
N GLN A 320 4.00 14.89 25.78
CA GLN A 320 3.71 15.34 27.13
C GLN A 320 2.74 16.53 27.14
N ALA A 321 3.00 17.55 26.32
CA ALA A 321 2.13 18.71 26.15
C ALA A 321 1.06 18.49 25.09
N ASN A 322 1.31 17.62 24.11
CA ASN A 322 0.42 17.37 22.97
C ASN A 322 0.01 15.88 22.89
N PRO A 323 -0.73 15.33 23.87
CA PRO A 323 -1.10 13.91 23.89
C PRO A 323 -1.99 13.50 22.71
N GLY A 324 -2.75 14.43 22.12
CA GLY A 324 -3.58 14.19 20.94
C GLY A 324 -2.81 13.94 19.63
N LEU A 325 -1.47 14.00 19.65
CA LEU A 325 -0.65 13.59 18.51
C LEU A 325 -0.42 12.08 18.45
N LEU A 326 -0.74 11.33 19.51
CA LEU A 326 -0.65 9.87 19.50
C LEU A 326 -1.52 9.29 18.36
N GLY A 327 -0.95 8.39 17.58
CA GLY A 327 -1.57 7.79 16.40
C GLY A 327 -1.56 8.66 15.15
N ARG A 328 -1.06 9.91 15.19
CA ARG A 328 -0.97 10.76 13.99
C ARG A 328 0.23 10.41 13.13
N LYS A 329 0.05 10.49 11.81
CA LYS A 329 1.13 10.29 10.83
C LYS A 329 1.96 11.56 10.63
N ILE A 330 3.27 11.40 10.57
CA ILE A 330 4.22 12.51 10.44
C ILE A 330 5.38 12.14 9.51
N TRP A 331 5.85 13.15 8.76
CA TRP A 331 7.06 13.12 7.97
C TRP A 331 8.12 13.98 8.66
N LEU A 332 9.34 13.45 8.76
CA LEU A 332 10.46 14.10 9.44
C LEU A 332 11.72 13.96 8.58
N LYS A 333 12.52 15.02 8.49
CA LYS A 333 13.80 15.01 7.78
C LYS A 333 14.96 15.09 8.76
N GLY A 334 15.89 14.14 8.69
CA GLY A 334 17.05 14.13 9.57
C GLY A 334 18.08 13.06 9.20
N ASP A 335 18.92 12.71 10.18
CA ASP A 335 20.01 11.76 10.01
C ASP A 335 19.69 10.43 10.68
N LEU A 336 19.77 9.33 9.93
CA LEU A 336 19.54 7.99 10.44
C LEU A 336 20.76 7.48 11.21
N VAL A 337 20.53 7.00 12.43
CA VAL A 337 21.55 6.42 13.30
C VAL A 337 21.18 5.01 13.72
N SER A 338 22.18 4.15 13.85
CA SER A 338 22.00 2.75 14.24
C SER A 338 21.42 2.58 15.64
N ALA A 339 21.63 3.56 16.53
CA ALA A 339 21.05 3.55 17.87
C ALA A 339 20.78 4.96 18.42
N TYR A 340 19.55 5.19 18.86
CA TYR A 340 19.12 6.27 19.73
C TYR A 340 18.08 5.72 20.71
N TYR A 341 18.29 5.89 22.02
CA TYR A 341 17.53 5.16 23.06
C TYR A 341 17.51 3.62 22.87
N GLY A 342 18.56 3.04 22.30
CA GLY A 342 18.71 1.57 22.19
C GLY A 342 17.95 0.91 21.05
N ILE A 343 17.32 1.69 20.16
CA ILE A 343 16.74 1.24 18.88
C ILE A 343 17.25 2.14 17.75
N PRO A 344 17.17 1.76 16.46
CA PRO A 344 17.49 2.68 15.37
C PRO A 344 16.69 3.98 15.49
N GLY A 345 17.29 5.09 15.07
CA GLY A 345 16.68 6.40 15.32
C GLY A 345 17.02 7.47 14.30
N LEU A 346 16.31 8.59 14.40
CA LEU A 346 16.52 9.82 13.64
C LEU A 346 17.05 10.91 14.58
N LYS A 347 18.23 11.45 14.25
CA LYS A 347 18.83 12.58 14.94
C LYS A 347 18.79 13.83 14.09
N ALA A 348 18.92 14.97 14.78
CA ALA A 348 18.93 16.30 14.15
C ALA A 348 17.75 16.53 13.18
N PRO A 349 16.49 16.24 13.56
CA PRO A 349 15.38 16.54 12.68
C PRO A 349 15.32 18.04 12.42
N SER A 350 15.23 18.39 11.14
CA SER A 350 15.32 19.77 10.63
C SER A 350 13.97 20.28 10.13
N GLU A 351 13.17 19.39 9.55
CA GLU A 351 11.87 19.71 8.95
C GLU A 351 10.84 18.65 9.33
N TYR A 352 9.57 19.05 9.46
CA TYR A 352 8.46 18.13 9.66
C TYR A 352 7.19 18.55 8.92
N ARG A 353 6.36 17.57 8.57
CA ARG A 353 5.00 17.75 8.01
C ARG A 353 4.06 16.71 8.61
N PHE A 354 2.86 17.11 8.98
CA PHE A 354 1.78 16.17 9.30
C PHE A 354 1.05 15.75 8.04
N SER A 355 0.41 14.57 8.05
CA SER A 355 -0.65 14.27 7.09
C SER A 355 -1.73 15.35 7.20
N GLN A 356 -2.16 15.90 6.07
CA GLN A 356 -3.25 16.89 6.03
C GLN A 356 -4.56 16.29 6.49
#